data_AF-K3XAG9-F1
#
_entry.id   AF-K3XAG9-F1
#
_cell.length_a   1.000
_cell.length_b   1.000
_cell.length_c   1.000
_cell.angle_alpha   90.00
_cell.angle_beta   90.00
_cell.angle_gamma   90.00
#
_symmetry.space_group_name_H-M   'P 1'
#
loop_
_entity.id
_entity.type
_entity.pdbx_description
1 polymer ?
#
loop_
_entity_poly.entity_id
_entity_poly.type
_entity_poly.pdbx_seq_one_letter_code
_entity_poly.pdbx_strand_id
1 'polypeptide(L)'
;MLSTRRTRASVVAALALLCLGATLAASASCPAAPACTLSTDCGSACNATQACLATIVSCQCFGEMANQLVLLIPFDPTKSLALRTTQLEYKEIVSGSDDTASNSWATNDDLKKIAALRLPSSITDVVIRGGTSLVGLNKSVVANVAFDESFLSIQTSLTKIMLENLNLTASMANLAANLPQNLVSMSFQNNLLKEFPASLSAQKDCQYLYLGYNNIAEINPSHEMSALTELALQVNEVSSFTAYFPKLTFLDLANNQLKGVPETISKHESLTTLHLGGNSIPAFVQSHVAQSIKTLTLYRNHMTKFDAILPNLEYLYRGG
;
A
#
# COMPACT_ATOMS: atom_id res chain seq x y z
N MET A 1 -11.30 1.80 -28.75
CA MET A 1 -10.68 0.66 -29.45
C MET A 1 -10.46 -0.45 -28.44
N LEU A 2 -11.31 -1.48 -28.49
CA LEU A 2 -11.14 -2.70 -27.71
C LEU A 2 -9.99 -3.51 -28.31
N SER A 3 -8.96 -3.77 -27.52
CA SER A 3 -7.96 -4.82 -27.81
C SER A 3 -8.00 -5.85 -26.69
N THR A 4 -8.91 -6.81 -26.89
CA THR A 4 -8.78 -8.23 -26.57
C THR A 4 -7.58 -8.67 -25.71
N ARG A 5 -7.88 -9.09 -24.48
CA ARG A 5 -7.14 -10.13 -23.75
C ARG A 5 -7.08 -11.43 -24.58
N ARG A 6 -6.07 -12.23 -24.25
CA ARG A 6 -5.83 -13.66 -24.58
C ARG A 6 -4.85 -13.90 -25.73
N THR A 7 -3.55 -13.86 -25.39
CA THR A 7 -2.60 -14.98 -25.61
C THR A 7 -1.23 -14.62 -25.03
N ARG A 8 -0.99 -15.01 -23.77
CA ARG A 8 0.32 -15.56 -23.36
C ARG A 8 0.12 -16.95 -22.75
N ALA A 9 -0.74 -17.76 -23.37
CA ALA A 9 -0.82 -19.19 -23.07
C ALA A 9 0.44 -19.95 -23.54
N SER A 10 1.32 -19.33 -24.34
CA SER A 10 2.47 -20.00 -24.95
C SER A 10 3.80 -19.84 -24.18
N VAL A 11 3.86 -18.95 -23.17
CA VAL A 11 5.04 -18.78 -22.30
C VAL A 11 4.70 -19.13 -20.84
N VAL A 12 3.44 -18.91 -20.42
CA VAL A 12 2.94 -19.25 -19.08
C VAL A 12 2.94 -20.76 -18.83
N ALA A 13 2.77 -21.59 -19.86
CA ALA A 13 2.83 -23.05 -19.70
C ALA A 13 4.24 -23.59 -19.41
N ALA A 14 5.30 -22.80 -19.62
CA ALA A 14 6.67 -23.20 -19.29
C ALA A 14 7.13 -22.69 -17.92
N LEU A 15 6.54 -21.60 -17.40
CA LEU A 15 6.91 -21.01 -16.10
C LEU A 15 6.02 -21.52 -14.95
N ALA A 16 4.72 -21.75 -15.17
CA ALA A 16 3.80 -22.24 -14.14
C ALA A 16 4.09 -23.69 -13.67
N LEU A 17 5.04 -24.39 -14.30
CA LEU A 17 5.51 -25.72 -13.90
C LEU A 17 6.77 -25.69 -13.01
N LEU A 18 7.39 -24.53 -12.77
CA LEU A 18 8.68 -24.47 -12.06
C LEU A 18 8.59 -24.57 -10.53
N CYS A 19 7.39 -24.56 -9.94
CA CYS A 19 7.17 -24.87 -8.52
C CYS A 19 6.19 -26.05 -8.30
N LEU A 20 5.86 -26.81 -9.36
CA LEU A 20 5.03 -28.02 -9.32
C LEU A 20 5.72 -29.19 -10.05
N GLY A 21 6.51 -29.94 -9.29
CA GLY A 21 6.88 -31.32 -9.62
C GLY A 21 7.56 -31.57 -10.96
N ALA A 22 8.87 -31.30 -11.06
CA ALA A 22 9.75 -32.06 -11.94
C ALA A 22 11.19 -31.98 -11.45
N THR A 23 11.79 -33.15 -11.25
CA THR A 23 13.24 -33.32 -11.09
C THR A 23 13.92 -32.99 -12.40
N LEU A 24 14.74 -31.94 -12.44
CA LEU A 24 15.90 -31.83 -13.34
C LEU A 24 16.82 -30.73 -12.84
N ALA A 25 18.10 -31.06 -12.78
CA ALA A 25 19.17 -30.29 -12.16
C ALA A 25 19.46 -28.98 -12.91
N ALA A 26 19.70 -27.92 -12.14
CA ALA A 26 20.22 -26.67 -12.65
C ALA A 26 21.69 -26.48 -12.26
N SER A 27 22.50 -26.25 -13.28
CA SER A 27 23.85 -25.71 -13.18
C SER A 27 23.80 -24.21 -12.82
N ALA A 28 24.66 -23.81 -11.87
CA ALA A 28 24.79 -22.51 -11.20
C ALA A 28 23.86 -22.35 -9.98
N SER A 29 24.48 -22.51 -8.80
CA SER A 29 23.88 -22.68 -7.49
C SER A 29 23.11 -21.46 -7.01
N CYS A 30 21.79 -21.51 -7.10
CA CYS A 30 20.95 -20.72 -6.22
C CYS A 30 21.25 -21.01 -4.74
N PRO A 31 21.08 -20.02 -3.86
CA PRO A 31 21.25 -20.17 -2.41
C PRO A 31 20.34 -21.25 -1.83
N ALA A 32 20.66 -21.73 -0.62
CA ALA A 32 19.86 -22.69 0.14
C ALA A 32 18.57 -22.07 0.73
N ALA A 33 17.89 -21.21 -0.02
CA ALA A 33 16.56 -20.71 0.32
C ALA A 33 15.49 -21.69 -0.21
N PRO A 34 14.36 -21.88 0.51
CA PRO A 34 13.24 -22.65 -0.02
C PRO A 34 12.77 -22.10 -1.36
N ALA A 35 12.39 -22.98 -2.29
CA ALA A 35 11.84 -22.57 -3.58
C ALA A 35 10.68 -21.57 -3.42
N CYS A 36 10.54 -20.65 -4.37
CA CYS A 36 9.51 -19.62 -4.36
C CYS A 36 9.65 -18.61 -3.18
N THR A 37 10.89 -18.39 -2.69
CA THR A 37 11.25 -17.41 -1.65
C THR A 37 12.20 -16.33 -2.17
N LEU A 38 11.88 -15.05 -1.95
CA LEU A 38 12.79 -13.93 -2.23
C LEU A 38 13.82 -13.78 -1.09
N SER A 39 15.10 -13.68 -1.43
CA SER A 39 16.24 -13.55 -0.50
C SER A 39 17.29 -12.57 -1.04
N THR A 40 18.16 -12.05 -0.18
CA THR A 40 19.38 -11.32 -0.58
C THR A 40 20.64 -12.18 -0.54
N ASP A 41 20.57 -13.36 0.09
CA ASP A 41 21.64 -14.35 -0.01
C ASP A 41 21.46 -15.06 -1.34
N CYS A 42 22.16 -14.62 -2.39
CA CYS A 42 22.01 -15.11 -3.76
C CYS A 42 23.21 -15.92 -4.27
N GLY A 43 24.17 -16.22 -3.39
CA GLY A 43 25.47 -16.74 -3.80
C GLY A 43 26.11 -15.85 -4.85
N SER A 44 26.58 -16.44 -5.95
CA SER A 44 27.10 -15.72 -7.12
C SER A 44 26.07 -15.53 -8.25
N ALA A 45 24.80 -15.85 -8.02
CA ALA A 45 23.78 -15.84 -9.07
C ALA A 45 23.31 -14.43 -9.46
N CYS A 46 23.38 -13.47 -8.54
CA CYS A 46 22.97 -12.08 -8.74
C CYS A 46 24.05 -11.12 -8.26
N ASN A 47 23.99 -9.86 -8.73
CA ASN A 47 24.90 -8.84 -8.24
C ASN A 47 24.69 -8.61 -6.73
N ALA A 48 25.73 -8.19 -6.02
CA ALA A 48 25.67 -7.95 -4.57
C ALA A 48 24.63 -6.89 -4.14
N THR A 49 24.13 -6.10 -5.08
CA THR A 49 23.08 -5.10 -4.85
C THR A 49 21.67 -5.60 -5.11
N GLN A 50 21.52 -6.83 -5.60
CA GLN A 50 20.26 -7.41 -6.02
C GLN A 50 19.74 -8.43 -5.01
N ALA A 51 18.42 -8.55 -4.93
CA ALA A 51 17.76 -9.70 -4.34
C ALA A 51 17.53 -10.77 -5.41
N CYS A 52 17.24 -12.01 -5.00
CA CYS A 52 16.93 -13.11 -5.91
C CYS A 52 15.73 -13.92 -5.43
N LEU A 53 14.96 -14.40 -6.40
CA LEU A 53 14.00 -15.48 -6.19
C LEU A 53 14.67 -16.80 -6.55
N ALA A 54 14.77 -17.71 -5.57
CA ALA A 54 15.17 -19.08 -5.84
C ALA A 54 13.97 -19.86 -6.43
N THR A 55 14.11 -20.33 -7.67
CA THR A 55 13.20 -21.32 -8.25
C THR A 55 13.79 -22.73 -8.09
N ILE A 56 13.07 -23.76 -8.51
CA ILE A 56 13.59 -25.15 -8.48
C ILE A 56 14.83 -25.31 -9.40
N VAL A 57 14.96 -24.47 -10.45
CA VAL A 57 15.97 -24.67 -11.52
C VAL A 57 16.78 -23.41 -11.88
N SER A 58 16.56 -22.27 -11.24
CA SER A 58 17.26 -21.03 -11.57
C SER A 58 17.01 -19.93 -10.55
N CYS A 59 17.79 -18.85 -10.63
CA CYS A 59 17.59 -17.65 -9.85
C CYS A 59 17.17 -16.51 -10.76
N GLN A 60 16.14 -15.77 -10.35
CA GLN A 60 15.75 -14.51 -10.97
C GLN A 60 16.19 -13.36 -10.06
N CYS A 61 16.91 -12.37 -10.61
CA CYS A 61 17.46 -11.25 -9.86
C CYS A 61 16.55 -10.02 -9.92
N PHE A 62 16.45 -9.27 -8.81
CA PHE A 62 15.60 -8.08 -8.62
C PHE A 62 16.45 -6.92 -8.07
N GLY A 63 16.18 -5.68 -8.51
CA GLY A 63 16.83 -4.47 -7.98
C GLY A 63 17.95 -3.94 -8.86
N GLU A 64 17.60 -3.44 -10.05
CA GLU A 64 18.58 -2.89 -11.01
C GLU A 64 18.92 -1.40 -10.75
N MET A 65 18.03 -0.66 -10.06
CA MET A 65 18.25 0.75 -9.75
C MET A 65 19.10 0.93 -8.48
N ALA A 66 20.07 1.85 -8.52
CA ALA A 66 21.08 2.01 -7.47
C ALA A 66 20.51 2.24 -6.05
N ASN A 67 19.29 2.78 -5.94
CA ASN A 67 18.66 3.14 -4.66
C ASN A 67 17.29 2.52 -4.40
N GLN A 68 16.79 1.63 -5.27
CA GLN A 68 15.44 1.09 -5.13
C GLN A 68 15.33 -0.39 -5.49
N LEU A 69 14.64 -1.14 -4.64
CA LEU A 69 14.15 -2.48 -4.94
C LEU A 69 12.67 -2.41 -5.33
N VAL A 70 12.31 -2.87 -6.52
CA VAL A 70 10.91 -3.00 -6.98
C VAL A 70 10.57 -4.46 -7.23
N LEU A 71 9.44 -4.89 -6.69
CA LEU A 71 8.89 -6.23 -6.88
C LEU A 71 7.39 -6.13 -7.20
N LEU A 72 7.01 -6.68 -8.34
CA LEU A 72 5.64 -6.79 -8.83
C LEU A 72 5.22 -8.26 -8.75
N ILE A 73 4.13 -8.54 -8.04
CA ILE A 73 3.68 -9.91 -7.76
C ILE A 73 2.32 -10.11 -8.42
N PRO A 74 2.24 -10.72 -9.62
CA PRO A 74 0.97 -11.06 -10.23
C PRO A 74 0.04 -11.80 -9.27
N PHE A 75 -1.24 -11.43 -9.30
CA PHE A 75 -2.26 -12.11 -8.51
C PHE A 75 -2.98 -13.16 -9.36
N ASP A 76 -3.35 -14.27 -8.72
CA ASP A 76 -4.39 -15.15 -9.24
C ASP A 76 -5.75 -14.46 -9.03
N PRO A 77 -6.50 -14.10 -10.10
CA PRO A 77 -7.76 -13.37 -9.96
C PRO A 77 -8.81 -14.12 -9.14
N THR A 78 -8.80 -15.45 -9.18
CA THR A 78 -9.79 -16.27 -8.47
C THR A 78 -9.49 -16.33 -6.98
N LYS A 79 -8.22 -16.56 -6.61
CA LYS A 79 -7.78 -16.55 -5.20
C LYS A 79 -7.89 -15.17 -4.60
N SER A 80 -7.50 -14.14 -5.35
CA SER A 80 -7.63 -12.76 -4.91
C SER A 80 -9.09 -12.38 -4.68
N LEU A 81 -10.03 -12.87 -5.49
CA LEU A 81 -11.46 -12.65 -5.27
C LEU A 81 -11.99 -13.42 -4.06
N ALA A 82 -11.47 -14.63 -3.79
CA ALA A 82 -11.85 -15.44 -2.64
C ALA A 82 -11.36 -14.87 -1.29
N LEU A 83 -10.27 -14.10 -1.29
CA LEU A 83 -9.76 -13.43 -0.09
C LEU A 83 -10.60 -12.20 0.32
N ARG A 84 -11.64 -11.84 -0.44
CA ARG A 84 -12.50 -10.70 -0.13
C ARG A 84 -13.52 -11.07 0.93
N THR A 85 -13.58 -10.30 2.00
CA THR A 85 -14.58 -10.47 3.07
C THR A 85 -15.88 -9.73 2.81
N THR A 86 -15.91 -8.78 1.85
CA THR A 86 -17.08 -7.96 1.53
C THR A 86 -17.32 -7.90 0.01
N GLN A 87 -18.60 -7.90 -0.41
CA GLN A 87 -18.96 -7.55 -1.78
C GLN A 87 -18.69 -6.06 -1.98
N LEU A 88 -17.94 -5.71 -3.03
CA LEU A 88 -17.79 -4.31 -3.42
C LEU A 88 -19.07 -3.88 -4.15
N GLU A 89 -19.75 -2.85 -3.66
CA GLU A 89 -20.81 -2.16 -4.41
C GLU A 89 -20.28 -1.44 -5.64
N TYR A 90 -18.98 -1.08 -5.63
CA TYR A 90 -18.32 -0.35 -6.71
C TYR A 90 -17.02 -1.04 -7.11
N LYS A 91 -16.99 -1.57 -8.33
CA LYS A 91 -15.83 -2.24 -8.91
C LYS A 91 -14.97 -1.20 -9.62
N GLU A 92 -14.09 -0.51 -8.90
CA GLU A 92 -13.04 0.29 -9.54
C GLU A 92 -12.04 -0.65 -10.20
N ILE A 93 -12.34 -1.06 -11.43
CA ILE A 93 -11.35 -1.61 -12.34
C ILE A 93 -10.54 -0.42 -12.84
N VAL A 94 -9.52 -0.01 -12.10
CA VAL A 94 -8.54 0.91 -12.65
C VAL A 94 -7.72 0.13 -13.67
N SER A 95 -7.86 0.50 -14.95
CA SER A 95 -7.00 0.02 -16.03
C SER A 95 -5.62 0.65 -15.89
N GLY A 96 -4.74 0.01 -15.14
CA GLY A 96 -3.31 0.35 -15.15
C GLY A 96 -2.64 -0.16 -16.43
N SER A 97 -1.57 0.53 -16.87
CA SER A 97 -0.63 -0.01 -17.85
C SER A 97 0.04 -1.25 -17.27
N ASP A 98 0.30 -2.26 -18.10
CA ASP A 98 1.15 -3.38 -17.69
C ASP A 98 2.61 -2.93 -17.74
N ASP A 99 3.21 -2.71 -16.58
CA ASP A 99 4.57 -2.19 -16.45
C ASP A 99 5.61 -3.31 -16.46
N THR A 100 5.21 -4.58 -16.60
CA THR A 100 6.13 -5.72 -16.63
C THR A 100 6.96 -5.79 -17.91
N ALA A 101 6.52 -5.12 -18.98
CA ALA A 101 7.34 -4.94 -20.17
C ALA A 101 8.53 -3.99 -19.90
N SER A 102 8.29 -2.93 -19.12
CA SER A 102 9.31 -1.94 -18.76
C SER A 102 10.16 -2.38 -17.57
N ASN A 103 9.60 -3.20 -16.68
CA ASN A 103 10.22 -3.72 -15.47
C ASN A 103 10.19 -5.26 -15.47
N SER A 104 10.70 -5.88 -16.54
CA SER A 104 10.69 -7.34 -16.68
C SER A 104 11.46 -8.05 -15.56
N TRP A 105 12.41 -7.35 -14.94
CA TRP A 105 13.15 -7.83 -13.78
C TRP A 105 12.32 -7.79 -12.48
N ALA A 106 11.25 -7.01 -12.40
CA ALA A 106 10.47 -6.81 -11.18
C ALA A 106 9.32 -7.82 -11.02
N THR A 107 8.87 -8.49 -12.09
CA THR A 107 7.67 -9.36 -12.05
C THR A 107 7.94 -10.77 -11.52
N ASN A 108 7.07 -11.29 -10.64
CA ASN A 108 7.20 -12.60 -10.01
C ASN A 108 5.86 -13.23 -9.59
N ASP A 109 5.33 -14.12 -10.42
CA ASP A 109 4.05 -14.83 -10.29
C ASP A 109 4.08 -16.03 -9.34
N ASP A 110 5.28 -16.48 -8.95
CA ASP A 110 5.49 -17.68 -8.15
C ASP A 110 5.86 -17.36 -6.68
N LEU A 111 6.06 -16.09 -6.34
CA LEU A 111 6.51 -15.67 -5.00
C LEU A 111 5.49 -16.04 -3.92
N LYS A 112 5.93 -16.87 -2.97
CA LYS A 112 5.10 -17.29 -1.83
C LYS A 112 5.55 -16.66 -0.52
N LYS A 113 6.86 -16.42 -0.35
CA LYS A 113 7.44 -15.84 0.86
C LYS A 113 8.56 -14.85 0.52
N ILE A 114 8.69 -13.81 1.33
CA ILE A 114 9.85 -12.93 1.34
C ILE A 114 10.61 -13.14 2.64
N ALA A 115 11.89 -13.52 2.53
CA ALA A 115 12.77 -13.70 3.67
C ALA A 115 13.20 -12.34 4.26
N ALA A 116 13.91 -12.38 5.40
CA ALA A 116 14.61 -11.22 5.91
C ALA A 116 15.60 -10.69 4.86
N LEU A 117 15.47 -9.42 4.49
CA LEU A 117 16.33 -8.82 3.46
C LEU A 117 17.53 -8.13 4.11
N ARG A 118 18.73 -8.40 3.56
CA ARG A 118 19.98 -7.68 3.81
C ARG A 118 20.33 -6.84 2.59
N LEU A 119 19.70 -5.67 2.47
CA LEU A 119 19.91 -4.76 1.35
C LEU A 119 21.18 -3.90 1.57
N PRO A 120 21.88 -3.51 0.50
CA PRO A 120 22.96 -2.52 0.59
C PRO A 120 22.44 -1.17 1.06
N SER A 121 23.29 -0.38 1.73
CA SER A 121 22.95 0.96 2.20
C SER A 121 22.62 1.97 1.09
N SER A 122 22.96 1.66 -0.16
CA SER A 122 22.55 2.46 -1.31
C SER A 122 21.03 2.37 -1.56
N ILE A 123 20.39 1.26 -1.19
CA ILE A 123 18.95 1.07 -1.30
C ILE A 123 18.25 1.83 -0.17
N THR A 124 17.45 2.82 -0.55
CA THR A 124 16.66 3.67 0.35
C THR A 124 15.16 3.41 0.23
N ASP A 125 14.75 2.76 -0.86
CA ASP A 125 13.36 2.60 -1.26
C ASP A 125 13.05 1.12 -1.54
N VAL A 126 12.01 0.59 -0.89
CA VAL A 126 11.48 -0.75 -1.18
C VAL A 126 10.03 -0.63 -1.63
N VAL A 127 9.75 -1.15 -2.82
CA VAL A 127 8.40 -1.23 -3.40
C VAL A 127 8.09 -2.69 -3.65
N ILE A 128 7.09 -3.23 -2.94
CA ILE A 128 6.54 -4.56 -3.18
C ILE A 128 5.06 -4.37 -3.42
N ARG A 129 4.61 -4.72 -4.63
CA ARG A 129 3.23 -4.51 -5.03
C ARG A 129 2.63 -5.75 -5.68
N GLY A 130 1.41 -6.08 -5.30
CA GLY A 130 0.60 -7.05 -6.04
C GLY A 130 0.07 -6.50 -7.37
N GLY A 131 0.12 -7.32 -8.40
CA GLY A 131 -0.22 -6.97 -9.78
C GLY A 131 1.02 -6.72 -10.65
N THR A 132 0.75 -6.29 -11.87
CA THR A 132 1.75 -6.08 -12.93
C THR A 132 1.99 -4.59 -13.23
N SER A 133 1.46 -3.68 -12.40
CA SER A 133 1.51 -2.24 -12.62
C SER A 133 1.91 -1.48 -11.36
N LEU A 134 2.78 -0.47 -11.55
CA LEU A 134 3.07 0.59 -10.60
C LEU A 134 2.01 1.70 -10.64
N VAL A 135 0.96 1.58 -11.43
CA VAL A 135 -0.15 2.55 -11.50
C VAL A 135 -1.50 1.87 -11.30
N GLY A 136 -2.33 2.47 -10.45
CA GLY A 136 -3.70 2.04 -10.21
C GLY A 136 -3.82 0.96 -9.14
N LEU A 137 -4.91 1.04 -8.38
CA LEU A 137 -5.28 0.08 -7.35
C LEU A 137 -6.69 -0.42 -7.63
N ASN A 138 -6.91 -1.73 -7.49
CA ASN A 138 -8.25 -2.30 -7.55
C ASN A 138 -8.56 -2.87 -6.17
N LYS A 139 -9.48 -2.21 -5.45
CA LYS A 139 -9.77 -2.55 -4.05
C LYS A 139 -10.01 -4.06 -3.90
N SER A 140 -9.35 -4.63 -2.91
CA SER A 140 -9.40 -6.05 -2.57
C SER A 140 -8.91 -7.01 -3.66
N VAL A 141 -8.27 -6.51 -4.73
CA VAL A 141 -7.42 -7.32 -5.59
C VAL A 141 -6.01 -7.31 -5.01
N VAL A 142 -5.57 -8.44 -4.46
CA VAL A 142 -4.30 -8.53 -3.73
C VAL A 142 -3.54 -9.81 -4.07
N ALA A 143 -2.22 -9.73 -4.01
CA ALA A 143 -1.32 -10.89 -4.01
C ALA A 143 -1.20 -11.47 -2.60
N ASN A 144 -1.11 -12.79 -2.49
CA ASN A 144 -0.93 -13.45 -1.20
C ASN A 144 0.53 -13.85 -1.03
N VAL A 145 1.26 -13.13 -0.19
CA VAL A 145 2.70 -13.34 0.05
C VAL A 145 2.97 -13.30 1.56
N ALA A 146 3.72 -14.29 2.05
CA ALA A 146 4.17 -14.32 3.43
C ALA A 146 5.43 -13.46 3.61
N PHE A 147 5.55 -12.81 4.77
CA PHE A 147 6.75 -12.09 5.17
C PHE A 147 7.42 -12.81 6.32
N ASP A 148 8.75 -12.86 6.30
CA ASP A 148 9.52 -13.24 7.47
C ASP A 148 9.31 -12.26 8.62
N GLU A 149 9.41 -12.75 9.86
CA GLU A 149 9.21 -11.90 11.03
C GLU A 149 10.20 -10.74 11.09
N SER A 150 11.41 -10.97 10.54
CA SER A 150 12.52 -10.01 10.50
C SER A 150 12.69 -9.30 9.15
N PHE A 151 11.66 -9.29 8.30
CA PHE A 151 11.67 -8.82 6.90
C PHE A 151 12.62 -7.65 6.61
N LEU A 152 12.51 -6.52 7.33
CA LEU A 152 13.35 -5.33 7.17
C LEU A 152 13.92 -4.80 8.49
N SER A 153 13.92 -5.59 9.57
CA SER A 153 14.22 -5.09 10.92
C SER A 153 15.63 -4.53 11.09
N ILE A 154 16.56 -4.92 10.21
CA ILE A 154 17.96 -4.50 10.24
C ILE A 154 18.29 -3.39 9.23
N GLN A 155 17.32 -2.92 8.44
CA GLN A 155 17.55 -2.01 7.31
C GLN A 155 17.53 -0.54 7.72
N THR A 156 18.67 -0.01 8.13
CA THR A 156 18.80 1.36 8.65
C THR A 156 18.91 2.45 7.57
N SER A 157 19.09 2.10 6.29
CA SER A 157 19.15 3.06 5.18
C SER A 157 17.78 3.37 4.57
N LEU A 158 16.74 2.58 4.89
CA LEU A 158 15.44 2.70 4.23
C LEU A 158 14.69 3.92 4.73
N THR A 159 14.33 4.80 3.81
CA THR A 159 13.50 5.98 4.08
C THR A 159 12.09 5.82 3.54
N LYS A 160 11.88 4.89 2.60
CA LYS A 160 10.59 4.66 1.97
C LYS A 160 10.28 3.17 1.83
N ILE A 161 9.05 2.81 2.20
CA ILE A 161 8.48 1.49 1.98
C ILE A 161 7.08 1.61 1.38
N MET A 162 6.83 0.85 0.31
CA MET A 162 5.52 0.70 -0.30
C MET A 162 5.20 -0.79 -0.38
N LEU A 163 4.30 -1.26 0.48
CA LEU A 163 3.74 -2.61 0.42
C LEU A 163 2.28 -2.47 0.00
N GLU A 164 1.92 -2.79 -1.24
CA GLU A 164 0.60 -2.44 -1.77
C GLU A 164 -0.04 -3.59 -2.54
N ASN A 165 -1.37 -3.67 -2.58
CA ASN A 165 -2.09 -4.79 -3.20
C ASN A 165 -1.63 -6.17 -2.65
N LEU A 166 -1.36 -6.29 -1.35
CA LEU A 166 -0.92 -7.54 -0.71
C LEU A 166 -1.92 -7.96 0.37
N ASN A 167 -2.11 -9.25 0.59
CA ASN A 167 -2.87 -9.70 1.76
C ASN A 167 -2.01 -9.57 3.03
N LEU A 168 -2.02 -8.42 3.69
CA LEU A 168 -1.25 -8.20 4.92
C LEU A 168 -2.03 -8.49 6.21
N THR A 169 -3.27 -8.98 6.13
CA THR A 169 -4.14 -9.20 7.30
C THR A 169 -3.45 -9.98 8.44
N ALA A 170 -2.70 -11.04 8.10
CA ALA A 170 -2.00 -11.87 9.08
C ALA A 170 -0.61 -11.34 9.46
N SER A 171 0.03 -10.52 8.61
CA SER A 171 1.43 -10.11 8.78
C SER A 171 1.60 -8.67 9.24
N MET A 172 0.57 -7.81 9.12
CA MET A 172 0.68 -6.37 9.33
C MET A 172 1.11 -6.01 10.76
N ALA A 173 0.58 -6.71 11.77
CA ALA A 173 0.94 -6.44 13.16
C ALA A 173 2.45 -6.63 13.39
N ASN A 174 3.00 -7.74 12.90
CA ASN A 174 4.43 -8.00 13.02
C ASN A 174 5.27 -7.07 12.12
N LEU A 175 4.82 -6.81 10.88
CA LEU A 175 5.51 -5.88 9.99
C LEU A 175 5.62 -4.50 10.65
N ALA A 176 4.51 -3.91 11.09
CA ALA A 176 4.49 -2.58 11.71
C ALA A 176 5.42 -2.47 12.93
N ALA A 177 5.53 -3.54 13.73
CA ALA A 177 6.40 -3.58 14.90
C ALA A 177 7.90 -3.65 14.57
N ASN A 178 8.26 -4.15 13.38
CA ASN A 178 9.64 -4.45 13.00
C ASN A 178 10.14 -3.58 11.83
N LEU A 179 9.41 -2.55 11.44
CA LEU A 179 9.87 -1.62 10.41
C LEU A 179 11.02 -0.73 10.93
N PRO A 180 11.99 -0.37 10.06
CA PRO A 180 13.01 0.62 10.37
C PRO A 180 12.40 1.91 10.91
N GLN A 181 13.06 2.58 11.85
CA GLN A 181 12.52 3.76 12.55
C GLN A 181 12.74 5.08 11.79
N ASN A 182 13.61 5.06 10.77
CA ASN A 182 13.97 6.23 9.96
C ASN A 182 13.13 6.34 8.66
N LEU A 183 11.97 5.68 8.62
CA LEU A 183 11.04 5.73 7.50
C LEU A 183 10.35 7.10 7.46
N VAL A 184 10.47 7.79 6.34
CA VAL A 184 9.82 9.07 6.04
C VAL A 184 8.49 8.85 5.32
N SER A 185 8.40 7.81 4.48
CA SER A 185 7.21 7.52 3.67
C SER A 185 6.85 6.04 3.75
N MET A 186 5.60 5.77 4.12
CA MET A 186 5.04 4.43 4.20
C MET A 186 3.74 4.34 3.42
N SER A 187 3.62 3.32 2.57
CA SER A 187 2.37 2.99 1.91
C SER A 187 1.98 1.55 2.19
N PHE A 188 0.76 1.38 2.69
CA PHE A 188 0.07 0.11 2.89
C PHE A 188 -1.28 0.11 2.18
N GLN A 189 -1.36 0.72 1.00
CA GLN A 189 -2.61 0.81 0.24
C GLN A 189 -3.08 -0.56 -0.26
N ASN A 190 -4.40 -0.77 -0.18
CA ASN A 190 -5.08 -1.97 -0.67
C ASN A 190 -4.51 -3.28 -0.10
N ASN A 191 -4.43 -3.40 1.22
CA ASN A 191 -3.90 -4.58 1.90
C ASN A 191 -4.91 -5.35 2.77
N LEU A 192 -6.21 -5.12 2.53
CA LEU A 192 -7.31 -5.72 3.29
C LEU A 192 -7.27 -5.41 4.81
N LEU A 193 -6.58 -4.35 5.22
CA LEU A 193 -6.43 -4.00 6.64
C LEU A 193 -7.79 -3.60 7.23
N LYS A 194 -8.19 -4.20 8.34
CA LYS A 194 -9.44 -3.88 9.05
C LYS A 194 -9.26 -2.83 10.15
N GLU A 195 -8.03 -2.67 10.61
CA GLU A 195 -7.66 -1.78 11.71
C GLU A 195 -6.42 -0.99 11.32
N PHE A 196 -6.26 0.19 11.92
CA PHE A 196 -5.02 0.93 11.82
C PHE A 196 -3.90 0.14 12.53
N PRO A 197 -2.74 -0.08 11.91
CA PRO A 197 -1.65 -0.81 12.56
C PRO A 197 -1.01 0.05 13.66
N ALA A 198 -1.49 -0.08 14.90
CA ALA A 198 -1.14 0.82 16.01
C ALA A 198 0.38 0.94 16.29
N SER A 199 1.17 -0.08 15.98
CA SER A 199 2.64 0.00 16.10
C SER A 199 3.29 1.03 15.18
N LEU A 200 2.61 1.48 14.12
CA LEU A 200 3.10 2.57 13.26
C LEU A 200 3.20 3.92 14.01
N SER A 201 2.48 4.10 15.11
CA SER A 201 2.60 5.29 15.98
C SER A 201 3.99 5.46 16.60
N ALA A 202 4.82 4.40 16.57
CA ALA A 202 6.22 4.47 16.99
C ALA A 202 7.11 5.22 15.98
N GLN A 203 6.72 5.29 14.70
CA GLN A 203 7.52 5.87 13.61
C GLN A 203 7.59 7.40 13.73
N LYS A 204 8.69 7.91 14.32
CA LYS A 204 8.83 9.33 14.68
C LYS A 204 9.18 10.24 13.51
N ASP A 205 9.74 9.70 12.44
CA ASP A 205 10.19 10.46 11.28
C ASP A 205 9.21 10.39 10.09
N CYS A 206 8.16 9.57 10.20
CA CYS A 206 7.21 9.37 9.11
C CYS A 206 6.35 10.62 8.88
N GLN A 207 6.39 11.11 7.65
CA GLN A 207 5.67 12.29 7.17
C GLN A 207 4.50 11.92 6.26
N TYR A 208 4.65 10.83 5.49
CA TYR A 208 3.67 10.41 4.49
C TYR A 208 3.16 9.00 4.79
N LEU A 209 1.87 8.87 5.10
CA LEU A 209 1.24 7.58 5.37
C LEU A 209 0.03 7.36 4.46
N TYR A 210 0.13 6.36 3.60
CA TYR A 210 -0.91 6.00 2.65
C TYR A 210 -1.56 4.67 3.05
N LEU A 211 -2.82 4.72 3.49
CA LEU A 211 -3.62 3.59 3.97
C LEU A 211 -4.94 3.43 3.18
N GLY A 212 -5.08 4.11 2.05
CA GLY A 212 -6.25 4.04 1.18
C GLY A 212 -6.56 2.62 0.68
N TYR A 213 -7.80 2.41 0.22
CA TYR A 213 -8.31 1.14 -0.33
C TYR A 213 -8.28 -0.05 0.65
N ASN A 214 -8.29 0.19 1.95
CA ASN A 214 -8.39 -0.84 2.99
C ASN A 214 -9.84 -0.96 3.53
N ASN A 215 -10.01 -1.61 4.67
CA ASN A 215 -11.27 -1.79 5.39
C ASN A 215 -11.17 -1.22 6.82
N ILE A 216 -10.36 -0.18 7.03
CA ILE A 216 -10.13 0.41 8.34
C ILE A 216 -11.40 1.15 8.79
N ALA A 217 -11.93 0.79 9.95
CA ALA A 217 -13.19 1.34 10.45
C ALA A 217 -13.02 2.56 11.37
N GLU A 218 -11.87 2.66 12.05
CA GLU A 218 -11.68 3.63 13.14
C GLU A 218 -10.25 4.16 13.19
N ILE A 219 -10.13 5.46 13.47
CA ILE A 219 -8.86 6.13 13.77
C ILE A 219 -8.99 6.81 15.13
N ASN A 220 -8.20 6.40 16.14
CA ASN A 220 -8.33 6.87 17.52
C ASN A 220 -7.00 7.44 18.07
N PRO A 221 -6.96 8.04 19.27
CA PRO A 221 -5.75 8.69 19.79
C PRO A 221 -4.51 7.78 19.96
N SER A 222 -4.65 6.45 19.94
CA SER A 222 -3.48 5.56 19.95
C SER A 222 -2.73 5.53 18.61
N HIS A 223 -3.33 6.07 17.55
CA HIS A 223 -2.79 6.10 16.19
C HIS A 223 -2.01 7.38 15.87
N GLU A 224 -1.83 8.28 16.85
CA GLU A 224 -1.21 9.58 16.64
C GLU A 224 0.27 9.46 16.25
N MET A 225 0.67 10.28 15.28
CA MET A 225 2.03 10.32 14.73
C MET A 225 2.50 11.77 14.69
N SER A 226 3.59 12.08 15.40
CA SER A 226 4.04 13.45 15.68
C SER A 226 4.63 14.19 14.47
N ALA A 227 5.13 13.46 13.48
CA ALA A 227 5.74 14.03 12.27
C ALA A 227 4.83 13.97 11.04
N LEU A 228 3.65 13.35 11.14
CA LEU A 228 2.82 13.07 9.99
C LEU A 228 2.25 14.36 9.39
N THR A 229 2.52 14.59 8.11
CA THR A 229 2.04 15.74 7.34
C THR A 229 0.96 15.35 6.35
N GLU A 230 1.03 14.13 5.78
CA GLU A 230 0.03 13.61 4.86
C GLU A 230 -0.51 12.26 5.32
N LEU A 231 -1.84 12.18 5.43
CA LEU A 231 -2.55 10.94 5.73
C LEU A 231 -3.63 10.69 4.69
N ALA A 232 -3.51 9.59 3.97
CA ALA A 232 -4.51 9.19 2.97
C ALA A 232 -5.22 7.91 3.42
N LEU A 233 -6.53 8.03 3.68
CA LEU A 233 -7.43 6.98 4.15
C LEU A 233 -8.64 6.81 3.22
N GLN A 234 -8.55 7.27 1.97
CA GLN A 234 -9.64 7.18 1.01
C GLN A 234 -10.05 5.73 0.73
N VAL A 235 -11.34 5.51 0.46
CA VAL A 235 -11.89 4.19 0.12
C VAL A 235 -11.64 3.17 1.25
N ASN A 236 -11.91 3.56 2.49
CA ASN A 236 -11.91 2.70 3.69
C ASN A 236 -13.34 2.51 4.23
N GLU A 237 -13.48 2.11 5.50
CA GLU A 237 -14.74 1.97 6.20
C GLU A 237 -14.82 2.93 7.40
N VAL A 238 -14.04 4.02 7.37
CA VAL A 238 -13.86 4.91 8.53
C VAL A 238 -15.20 5.55 8.89
N SER A 239 -15.69 5.24 10.07
CA SER A 239 -16.92 5.82 10.64
C SER A 239 -16.62 6.72 11.84
N SER A 240 -15.43 6.60 12.44
CA SER A 240 -14.94 7.39 13.57
C SER A 240 -13.48 7.81 13.37
N PHE A 241 -13.20 9.10 13.53
CA PHE A 241 -11.86 9.68 13.46
C PHE A 241 -11.65 10.64 14.62
N THR A 242 -10.90 10.23 15.63
CA THR A 242 -10.68 10.96 16.88
C THR A 242 -9.20 11.19 17.20
N ALA A 243 -8.29 10.78 16.33
CA ALA A 243 -6.86 11.07 16.47
C ALA A 243 -6.51 12.52 16.13
N TYR A 244 -5.47 13.04 16.78
CA TYR A 244 -4.87 14.33 16.48
C TYR A 244 -3.46 14.18 15.89
N PHE A 245 -3.23 14.79 14.73
CA PHE A 245 -1.95 14.74 14.01
C PHE A 245 -1.41 16.17 13.90
N PRO A 246 -0.49 16.59 14.79
CA PRO A 246 -0.19 18.01 15.01
C PRO A 246 0.40 18.74 13.81
N LYS A 247 1.02 18.02 12.87
CA LYS A 247 1.65 18.59 11.67
C LYS A 247 0.87 18.32 10.37
N LEU A 248 -0.34 17.77 10.47
CA LEU A 248 -1.09 17.33 9.31
C LEU A 248 -1.50 18.52 8.43
N THR A 249 -1.11 18.47 7.17
CA THR A 249 -1.43 19.49 6.15
C THR A 249 -2.39 18.96 5.09
N PHE A 250 -2.43 17.64 4.91
CA PHE A 250 -3.29 16.93 3.96
C PHE A 250 -3.97 15.73 4.63
N LEU A 251 -5.29 15.66 4.52
CA LEU A 251 -6.09 14.52 4.99
C LEU A 251 -7.10 14.09 3.92
N ASP A 252 -6.99 12.84 3.48
CA ASP A 252 -7.96 12.23 2.59
C ASP A 252 -8.82 11.19 3.32
N LEU A 253 -10.10 11.51 3.52
CA LEU A 253 -11.13 10.64 4.07
C LEU A 253 -12.26 10.39 3.06
N ALA A 254 -12.01 10.59 1.76
CA ALA A 254 -13.03 10.36 0.74
C ALA A 254 -13.47 8.88 0.66
N ASN A 255 -14.73 8.63 0.29
CA ASN A 255 -15.32 7.30 0.16
C ASN A 255 -15.16 6.45 1.44
N ASN A 256 -15.65 6.98 2.56
CA ASN A 256 -15.68 6.33 3.86
C ASN A 256 -17.13 6.27 4.39
N GLN A 257 -17.32 5.93 5.66
CA GLN A 257 -18.64 5.78 6.30
C GLN A 257 -18.93 6.89 7.31
N LEU A 258 -18.35 8.08 7.13
CA LEU A 258 -18.55 9.20 8.04
C LEU A 258 -20.00 9.71 7.95
N LYS A 259 -20.66 9.81 9.10
CA LYS A 259 -22.01 10.39 9.26
C LYS A 259 -21.99 11.86 9.70
N GLY A 260 -20.81 12.43 9.84
CA GLY A 260 -20.55 13.79 10.26
C GLY A 260 -19.08 14.11 10.07
N VAL A 261 -18.72 15.38 10.05
CA VAL A 261 -17.31 15.78 10.07
C VAL A 261 -16.80 15.57 11.50
N PRO A 262 -15.70 14.85 11.72
CA PRO A 262 -15.17 14.66 13.06
C PRO A 262 -14.77 16.00 13.70
N GLU A 263 -15.16 16.23 14.96
CA GLU A 263 -14.85 17.49 15.66
C GLU A 263 -13.34 17.73 15.79
N THR A 264 -12.54 16.66 15.83
CA THR A 264 -11.08 16.74 15.91
C THR A 264 -10.45 17.48 14.73
N ILE A 265 -11.10 17.50 13.56
CA ILE A 265 -10.64 18.26 12.39
C ILE A 265 -10.40 19.74 12.72
N SER A 266 -11.23 20.32 13.58
CA SER A 266 -11.09 21.73 14.00
C SER A 266 -9.76 22.03 14.72
N LYS A 267 -9.11 20.99 15.27
CA LYS A 267 -7.85 21.11 16.02
C LYS A 267 -6.62 21.08 15.10
N HIS A 268 -6.75 20.61 13.86
CA HIS A 268 -5.62 20.51 12.93
C HIS A 268 -5.32 21.88 12.30
N GLU A 269 -4.65 22.75 13.06
CA GLU A 269 -4.37 24.14 12.65
C GLU A 269 -3.52 24.27 11.38
N SER A 270 -2.77 23.22 11.01
CA SER A 270 -1.96 23.20 9.78
C SER A 270 -2.69 22.60 8.56
N LEU A 271 -3.92 22.10 8.73
CA LEU A 271 -4.63 21.35 7.69
C LEU A 271 -5.11 22.27 6.56
N THR A 272 -4.48 22.14 5.39
CA THR A 272 -4.80 22.95 4.20
C THR A 272 -5.72 22.24 3.23
N THR A 273 -5.67 20.91 3.17
CA THR A 273 -6.45 20.09 2.23
C THR A 273 -7.20 19.00 2.98
N LEU A 274 -8.52 18.98 2.80
CA LEU A 274 -9.41 18.01 3.42
C LEU A 274 -10.36 17.42 2.38
N HIS A 275 -10.26 16.10 2.16
CA HIS A 275 -11.19 15.38 1.30
C HIS A 275 -12.20 14.57 2.12
N LEU A 276 -13.48 14.84 1.92
CA LEU A 276 -14.61 14.16 2.58
C LEU A 276 -15.68 13.68 1.59
N GLY A 277 -15.41 13.72 0.28
CA GLY A 277 -16.38 13.31 -0.73
C GLY A 277 -16.77 11.83 -0.60
N GLY A 278 -17.97 11.43 -1.01
CA GLY A 278 -18.41 10.02 -0.95
C GLY A 278 -18.65 9.48 0.46
N ASN A 279 -19.04 10.34 1.41
CA ASN A 279 -19.45 9.95 2.76
C ASN A 279 -20.97 10.15 2.94
N SER A 280 -21.48 10.00 4.16
CA SER A 280 -22.88 10.23 4.52
C SER A 280 -23.05 11.46 5.43
N ILE A 281 -22.30 12.54 5.18
CA ILE A 281 -22.29 13.75 6.02
C ILE A 281 -23.53 14.61 5.70
N PRO A 282 -24.44 14.86 6.67
CA PRO A 282 -25.64 15.66 6.43
C PRO A 282 -25.40 17.16 6.56
N ALA A 283 -24.37 17.58 7.31
CA ALA A 283 -24.09 18.98 7.54
C ALA A 283 -22.59 19.24 7.75
N PHE A 284 -22.15 20.41 7.29
CA PHE A 284 -20.85 20.99 7.61
C PHE A 284 -21.08 22.28 8.38
N VAL A 285 -20.67 22.35 9.66
CA VAL A 285 -20.96 23.46 10.56
C VAL A 285 -19.67 24.07 11.15
N GLN A 286 -19.77 25.28 11.70
CA GLN A 286 -18.63 26.07 12.20
C GLN A 286 -17.72 25.32 13.20
N SER A 287 -18.26 24.43 14.03
CA SER A 287 -17.48 23.63 15.00
C SER A 287 -16.50 22.65 14.34
N HIS A 288 -16.64 22.37 13.04
CA HIS A 288 -15.79 21.43 12.31
C HIS A 288 -14.66 22.13 11.53
N VAL A 289 -14.51 23.45 11.67
CA VAL A 289 -13.63 24.26 10.84
C VAL A 289 -12.22 24.31 11.37
N ALA A 290 -11.26 23.82 10.58
CA ALA A 290 -9.88 24.30 10.65
C ALA A 290 -9.75 25.54 9.75
N GLN A 291 -9.32 26.67 10.35
CA GLN A 291 -9.25 27.96 9.65
C GLN A 291 -8.22 27.97 8.50
N SER A 292 -7.26 27.03 8.53
CA SER A 292 -6.21 26.87 7.52
C SER A 292 -6.66 26.16 6.25
N ILE A 293 -7.88 25.60 6.21
CA ILE A 293 -8.36 24.85 5.03
C ILE A 293 -8.45 25.78 3.81
N LYS A 294 -7.75 25.38 2.75
CA LYS A 294 -7.74 25.99 1.43
C LYS A 294 -8.52 25.17 0.40
N THR A 295 -8.45 23.84 0.52
CA THR A 295 -9.12 22.91 -0.40
C THR A 295 -10.02 21.97 0.38
N LEU A 296 -11.31 21.97 0.03
CA LEU A 296 -12.32 21.13 0.66
C LEU A 296 -13.18 20.40 -0.38
N THR A 297 -13.25 19.07 -0.30
CA THR A 297 -14.17 18.28 -1.13
C THR A 297 -15.26 17.65 -0.28
N LEU A 298 -16.51 17.83 -0.68
CA LEU A 298 -17.73 17.32 -0.03
C LEU A 298 -18.70 16.68 -1.03
N TYR A 299 -18.32 16.50 -2.29
CA TYR A 299 -19.17 15.89 -3.33
C TYR A 299 -19.68 14.50 -2.91
N ARG A 300 -20.82 14.07 -3.45
CA ARG A 300 -21.41 12.75 -3.11
C ARG A 300 -21.58 12.54 -1.59
N ASN A 301 -22.04 13.57 -0.90
CA ASN A 301 -22.57 13.46 0.46
C ASN A 301 -24.07 13.76 0.43
N HIS A 302 -24.81 13.35 1.47
CA HIS A 302 -26.24 13.68 1.63
C HIS A 302 -26.45 15.01 2.37
N MET A 303 -25.68 16.04 1.99
CA MET A 303 -25.66 17.31 2.73
C MET A 303 -26.96 18.12 2.53
N THR A 304 -27.56 18.54 3.64
CA THR A 304 -28.70 19.45 3.69
C THR A 304 -28.35 20.83 4.26
N LYS A 305 -27.21 20.96 4.97
CA LYS A 305 -26.76 22.21 5.59
C LYS A 305 -25.26 22.45 5.41
N PHE A 306 -24.88 23.67 5.02
CA PHE A 306 -23.50 24.15 5.01
C PHE A 306 -23.46 25.52 5.70
N ASP A 307 -22.90 25.57 6.90
CA ASP A 307 -22.95 26.71 7.83
C ASP A 307 -21.60 26.85 8.54
N ALA A 308 -20.59 27.21 7.74
CA ALA A 308 -19.22 27.38 8.17
C ALA A 308 -18.57 28.54 7.41
N ILE A 309 -17.78 29.33 8.14
CA ILE A 309 -16.94 30.39 7.61
C ILE A 309 -15.53 29.84 7.48
N LEU A 310 -15.04 29.73 6.23
CA LEU A 310 -13.71 29.28 5.88
C LEU A 310 -12.98 30.42 5.16
N PRO A 311 -12.31 31.34 5.90
CA PRO A 311 -11.78 32.58 5.34
C PRO A 311 -10.61 32.36 4.35
N ASN A 312 -9.92 31.23 4.45
CA ASN A 312 -8.79 30.87 3.59
C ASN A 312 -9.17 29.89 2.47
N LEU A 313 -10.46 29.59 2.28
CA LEU A 313 -10.89 28.60 1.30
C LEU A 313 -10.69 29.12 -0.13
N GLU A 314 -9.88 28.41 -0.89
CA GLU A 314 -9.59 28.68 -2.30
C GLU A 314 -10.46 27.78 -3.21
N TYR A 315 -10.67 26.51 -2.82
CA TYR A 315 -11.38 25.51 -3.62
C TYR A 315 -12.41 24.74 -2.80
N LEU A 316 -13.67 24.75 -3.27
CA LEU A 316 -14.78 24.00 -2.68
C LEU A 316 -15.47 23.11 -3.72
N TYR A 317 -15.38 21.79 -3.56
CA TYR A 317 -16.02 20.82 -4.44
C TYR A 317 -17.18 20.12 -3.72
N ARG A 318 -18.39 20.65 -3.84
CA ARG A 318 -19.59 20.16 -3.14
C ARG A 318 -20.70 19.59 -4.05
N GLY A 319 -20.37 19.26 -5.30
CA GLY A 319 -21.34 18.85 -6.34
C GLY A 319 -22.17 17.60 -5.98
N GLY A 320 -23.44 17.62 -6.39
CA GLY A 320 -24.53 16.71 -5.97
C GLY A 320 -24.39 15.26 -6.37
#